data_AF-A0A258BK59-F1
#
_entry.id   AF-A0A258BK59-F1
#
_cell.length_a   1.000
_cell.length_b   1.000
_cell.length_c   1.000
_cell.angle_alpha   90.00
_cell.angle_beta   90.00
_cell.angle_gamma   90.00
#
_symmetry.space_group_name_H-M   'P 1'
#
loop_
_entity.id
_entity.type
_entity.pdbx_description
1 polymer ?
#
loop_
_entity_poly.entity_id
_entity_poly.type
_entity_poly.pdbx_seq_one_letter_code
_entity_poly.pdbx_strand_id
1 'polypeptide(L)'
;YKVVDEKDAVDPRHNTIVEVFKYMRTTLTSLTARKVKEYDFPDIQQVVKNDGFMKALWSYAPTEEVVRFVTEKSAEKHYDVFVSLLRTLVLSRYFNTRMALTIVTTRSEDDAFDMFEALNTTGEPLTAFETFKPKVIEAEELLKYEGSESHLGVQRVEKYLETFKKADDRQKATSELLIPFALAETGEKLQKNLSDQRRYLREYFDKLPTIVEKRGVVTSLANLAAFMQSGWTSGDDSIQLEGFGKFDEETGFCFQALRALKHTVVIGALSRFYDEFRQSDDGRKAERKAELIEAIKAATAFSMLWRGGQGGTENIDSIYRNIMREGRETDSILPLAKRTKDKVGAVSLSGFKRILRENLHAVFADRDAWIKAASRMPIYKHSVQVAKFLIIVASDDAALDPNDPPLIIRGTKGLAPTLKEEAWGANIHFSVEHIAPQAANSPGWAAEIYEDVQTVDRLGNLTLLPTAENSYLGNKPWNQKHLIYRYLSAETPIDAQAIYAQFPTAGLTLSAIAKEILAGTSYMPMCKALSGPTLSWDVSLIDKRSVRIAELAYDRISPWLFG
;
A
#
# COMPACT_ATOMS: atom_id res chain seq x y z
N TYR A 1 -29.02 -0.68 25.35
CA TYR A 1 -30.05 0.30 24.97
C TYR A 1 -31.21 -0.47 24.42
N LYS A 2 -32.40 -0.28 24.99
CA LYS A 2 -33.66 -0.80 24.46
C LYS A 2 -34.44 0.45 24.06
N VAL A 3 -34.69 0.61 22.77
CA VAL A 3 -35.58 1.69 22.30
C VAL A 3 -36.97 1.07 22.27
N VAL A 4 -37.82 1.57 23.15
CA VAL A 4 -39.23 1.19 23.22
C VAL A 4 -40.06 2.40 22.83
N ASP A 5 -41.19 2.17 22.19
CA ASP A 5 -42.17 3.24 21.98
C ASP A 5 -42.89 3.57 23.31
N GLU A 6 -43.82 4.52 23.27
CA GLU A 6 -44.62 4.94 24.44
C GLU A 6 -45.48 3.81 25.02
N LYS A 7 -45.52 2.63 24.38
CA LYS A 7 -46.26 1.44 24.80
C LYS A 7 -45.34 0.25 25.15
N ASP A 8 -44.05 0.52 25.40
CA ASP A 8 -43.04 -0.48 25.72
C ASP A 8 -42.75 -1.53 24.61
N ALA A 9 -43.24 -1.30 23.38
CA ALA A 9 -43.05 -2.22 22.26
C ALA A 9 -41.70 -2.00 21.56
N VAL A 10 -41.07 -3.09 21.12
CA VAL A 10 -39.79 -3.07 20.40
C VAL A 10 -40.05 -3.16 18.90
N ASP A 11 -39.76 -2.07 18.17
CA ASP A 11 -39.79 -2.06 16.70
C ASP A 11 -38.41 -2.47 16.14
N PRO A 12 -38.32 -3.50 15.28
CA PRO A 12 -37.08 -3.90 14.62
C PRO A 12 -36.36 -2.77 13.85
N ARG A 13 -37.08 -1.75 13.37
CA ARG A 13 -36.51 -0.58 12.69
C ARG A 13 -35.70 0.33 13.64
N HIS A 14 -35.94 0.24 14.95
CA HIS A 14 -35.16 0.96 15.95
C HIS A 14 -33.80 0.30 16.26
N ASN A 15 -33.55 -0.91 15.75
CA ASN A 15 -32.26 -1.59 15.95
C ASN A 15 -31.10 -0.79 15.34
N THR A 16 -31.30 -0.16 14.18
CA THR A 16 -30.28 0.71 13.56
C THR A 16 -29.91 1.88 14.47
N ILE A 17 -30.89 2.49 15.13
CA ILE A 17 -30.65 3.58 16.10
C ILE A 17 -29.86 3.05 17.29
N VAL A 18 -30.23 1.89 17.83
CA VAL A 18 -29.50 1.22 18.92
C VAL A 18 -28.04 0.94 18.52
N GLU A 19 -27.79 0.52 17.29
CA GLU A 19 -26.45 0.31 16.75
C GLU A 19 -25.66 1.61 16.63
N VAL A 20 -26.27 2.70 16.14
CA VAL A 20 -25.64 4.02 16.10
C VAL A 20 -25.27 4.50 17.50
N PHE A 21 -26.15 4.38 18.49
CA PHE A 21 -25.82 4.76 19.87
C PHE A 21 -24.72 3.90 20.48
N LYS A 22 -24.72 2.58 20.21
CA LYS A 22 -23.62 1.69 20.62
C LYS A 22 -22.30 2.09 19.96
N TYR A 23 -22.32 2.42 18.68
CA TYR A 23 -21.16 2.91 17.93
C TYR A 23 -20.64 4.22 18.53
N MET A 24 -21.50 5.24 18.68
CA MET A 24 -21.14 6.52 19.29
C MET A 24 -20.53 6.35 20.67
N ARG A 25 -21.13 5.51 21.54
CA ARG A 25 -20.58 5.22 22.87
C ARG A 25 -19.21 4.56 22.78
N THR A 26 -19.05 3.58 21.90
CA THR A 26 -17.78 2.86 21.73
C THR A 26 -16.69 3.82 21.27
N THR A 27 -16.99 4.68 20.30
CA THR A 27 -16.09 5.71 19.79
C THR A 27 -15.76 6.78 20.84
N LEU A 28 -16.75 7.27 21.60
CA LEU A 28 -16.48 8.21 22.69
C LEU A 28 -15.62 7.56 23.79
N THR A 29 -15.85 6.29 24.11
CA THR A 29 -15.06 5.55 25.09
C THR A 29 -13.63 5.34 24.59
N SER A 30 -13.42 5.05 23.31
CA SER A 30 -12.07 4.89 22.74
C SER A 30 -11.29 6.21 22.70
N LEU A 31 -11.95 7.32 22.35
CA LEU A 31 -11.35 8.66 22.32
C LEU A 31 -10.96 9.16 23.72
N THR A 32 -11.71 8.77 24.75
CA THR A 32 -11.50 9.22 26.13
C THR A 32 -10.80 8.19 27.02
N ALA A 33 -10.39 7.03 26.47
CA ALA A 33 -9.81 5.92 27.21
C ALA A 33 -8.46 6.24 27.90
N ARG A 34 -8.12 5.41 28.90
CA ARG A 34 -6.85 5.47 29.66
C ARG A 34 -5.61 5.26 28.78
N LYS A 35 -5.68 4.35 27.82
CA LYS A 35 -4.68 4.18 26.75
C LYS A 35 -5.34 4.55 25.44
N VAL A 36 -4.96 5.70 24.90
CA VAL A 36 -5.47 6.17 23.61
C VAL A 36 -4.89 5.24 22.54
N LYS A 37 -5.76 4.49 21.85
CA LYS A 37 -5.39 3.94 20.54
C LYS A 37 -5.19 5.15 19.62
N GLU A 38 -4.14 5.16 18.80
CA GLU A 38 -3.81 6.25 17.85
C GLU A 38 -5.06 6.80 17.12
N TYR A 39 -5.68 7.84 17.68
CA TYR A 39 -6.82 8.55 17.13
C TYR A 39 -6.66 10.04 17.39
N ASP A 40 -7.23 10.85 16.49
CA ASP A 40 -7.05 12.30 16.26
C ASP A 40 -7.46 13.26 17.41
N PHE A 41 -7.62 12.79 18.66
CA PHE A 41 -7.86 13.70 19.77
C PHE A 41 -6.54 14.36 20.21
N PRO A 42 -6.47 15.71 20.29
CA PRO A 42 -5.23 16.40 20.64
C PRO A 42 -4.75 15.97 22.02
N ASP A 43 -3.43 15.83 22.17
CA ASP A 43 -2.84 15.41 23.44
C ASP A 43 -3.23 16.40 24.55
N ILE A 44 -3.93 15.89 25.56
CA ILE A 44 -4.44 16.70 26.66
C ILE A 44 -3.30 17.41 27.42
N GLN A 45 -2.09 16.85 27.42
CA GLN A 45 -0.92 17.47 28.02
C GLN A 45 -0.47 18.72 27.25
N GLN A 46 -0.73 18.78 25.95
CA GLN A 46 -0.51 19.96 25.12
C GLN A 46 -1.69 20.93 25.20
N VAL A 47 -2.92 20.40 25.19
CA VAL A 47 -4.16 21.20 25.26
C VAL A 47 -4.20 22.04 26.53
N VAL A 48 -3.89 21.47 27.69
CA VAL A 48 -3.97 22.17 28.99
C VAL A 48 -2.96 23.31 29.11
N LYS A 49 -1.85 23.27 28.35
CA LYS A 49 -0.83 24.33 28.29
C LYS A 49 -1.22 25.49 27.36
N ASN A 50 -2.26 25.33 26.54
CA ASN A 50 -2.68 26.36 25.60
C ASN A 50 -3.75 27.25 26.22
N ASP A 51 -3.29 28.32 26.86
CA ASP A 51 -4.14 29.35 27.48
C ASP A 51 -5.24 29.88 26.56
N GLY A 52 -4.90 30.16 25.29
CA GLY A 52 -5.86 30.70 24.32
C GLY A 52 -7.00 29.73 24.04
N PHE A 53 -6.67 28.45 23.87
CA PHE A 53 -7.66 27.39 23.65
C PHE A 53 -8.51 27.13 24.89
N MET A 54 -7.89 27.06 26.08
CA MET A 54 -8.62 26.83 27.33
C MET A 54 -9.56 28.00 27.68
N LYS A 55 -9.10 29.25 27.49
CA LYS A 55 -9.95 30.44 27.60
C LYS A 55 -11.05 30.43 26.55
N ALA A 56 -10.79 29.92 25.35
CA ALA A 56 -11.85 29.77 24.35
C ALA A 56 -12.92 28.74 24.79
N LEU A 57 -12.58 27.68 25.50
CA LEU A 57 -13.55 26.69 25.95
C LEU A 57 -14.32 27.12 27.22
N TRP A 58 -13.63 27.63 28.23
CA TRP A 58 -14.20 27.89 29.57
C TRP A 58 -14.11 29.34 30.03
N SER A 59 -13.60 30.26 29.21
CA SER A 59 -13.40 31.67 29.55
C SER A 59 -12.32 31.94 30.61
N TYR A 60 -11.62 30.92 31.10
CA TYR A 60 -10.47 31.03 31.98
C TYR A 60 -9.38 30.00 31.62
N ALA A 61 -8.14 30.28 32.02
CA ALA A 61 -7.05 29.32 31.92
C ALA A 61 -7.05 28.38 33.14
N PRO A 62 -6.69 27.10 32.97
CA PRO A 62 -6.49 26.19 34.10
C PRO A 62 -5.40 26.75 35.03
N THR A 63 -5.56 26.53 36.34
CA THR A 63 -4.54 26.92 37.32
C THR A 63 -3.24 26.13 37.09
N GLU A 64 -2.10 26.68 37.52
CA GLU A 64 -0.80 26.01 37.39
C GLU A 64 -0.78 24.62 38.05
N GLU A 65 -1.53 24.44 39.14
CA GLU A 65 -1.69 23.15 39.81
C GLU A 65 -2.32 22.10 38.90
N VAL A 66 -3.37 22.46 38.14
CA VAL A 66 -4.04 21.56 37.20
C VAL A 66 -3.16 21.27 36.00
N VAL A 67 -2.48 22.29 35.48
CA VAL A 67 -1.51 22.12 34.38
C VAL A 67 -0.43 21.14 34.80
N ARG A 68 0.22 21.39 35.94
CA ARG A 68 1.27 20.54 36.49
C ARG A 68 0.79 19.11 36.72
N PHE A 69 -0.38 18.95 37.36
CA PHE A 69 -0.96 17.63 37.63
C PHE A 69 -1.21 16.81 36.37
N VAL A 70 -1.57 17.45 35.24
CA VAL A 70 -1.82 16.76 33.97
C VAL A 70 -0.53 16.49 33.18
N THR A 71 0.48 17.36 33.31
CA THR A 71 1.70 17.29 32.48
C THR A 71 2.81 16.49 33.12
N GLU A 72 2.98 16.60 34.43
CA GLU A 72 3.93 15.82 35.22
C GLU A 72 3.18 14.58 35.68
N LYS A 73 3.30 13.47 34.94
CA LYS A 73 2.62 12.20 35.25
C LYS A 73 2.71 11.91 36.75
N SER A 74 1.58 12.05 37.44
CA SER A 74 1.52 11.81 38.88
C SER A 74 1.47 10.31 39.16
N ALA A 75 2.18 9.85 40.19
CA ALA A 75 2.06 8.48 40.70
C ALA A 75 0.73 8.24 41.44
N GLU A 76 -0.15 9.23 41.48
CA GLU A 76 -1.46 9.12 42.09
C GLU A 76 -2.37 8.10 41.41
N LYS A 77 -3.05 7.31 42.23
CA LYS A 77 -3.98 6.24 41.85
C LYS A 77 -5.09 6.70 40.89
N HIS A 78 -5.46 7.98 40.91
CA HIS A 78 -6.57 8.53 40.14
C HIS A 78 -6.15 9.38 38.93
N TYR A 79 -4.85 9.54 38.67
CA TYR A 79 -4.33 10.34 37.56
C TYR A 79 -4.97 10.00 36.20
N ASP A 80 -5.01 8.71 35.84
CA ASP A 80 -5.58 8.25 34.57
C ASP A 80 -7.07 8.54 34.43
N VAL A 81 -7.81 8.49 35.55
CA VAL A 81 -9.24 8.76 35.58
C VAL A 81 -9.50 10.26 35.41
N PHE A 82 -8.71 11.10 36.08
CA PHE A 82 -8.79 12.54 35.95
C PHE A 82 -8.50 12.99 34.51
N VAL A 83 -7.43 12.46 33.91
CA VAL A 83 -7.04 12.74 32.52
C VAL A 83 -8.14 12.35 31.53
N SER A 84 -8.73 11.16 31.71
CA SER A 84 -9.85 10.67 30.89
C SER A 84 -11.09 11.58 31.01
N LEU A 85 -11.42 12.01 32.23
CA LEU A 85 -12.53 12.92 32.48
C LEU A 85 -12.29 14.29 31.85
N LEU A 86 -11.09 14.86 32.00
CA LEU A 86 -10.74 16.15 31.43
C LEU A 86 -10.84 16.14 29.90
N ARG A 87 -10.38 15.06 29.23
CA ARG A 87 -10.56 14.87 27.78
C ARG A 87 -12.03 14.88 27.39
N THR A 88 -12.88 14.21 28.16
CA THR A 88 -14.33 14.15 27.93
C THR A 88 -14.96 15.54 28.06
N LEU A 89 -14.55 16.32 29.07
CA LEU A 89 -15.01 17.68 29.28
C LEU A 89 -14.58 18.62 28.15
N VAL A 90 -13.32 18.54 27.70
CA VAL A 90 -12.82 19.30 26.54
C VAL A 90 -13.65 19.01 25.31
N LEU A 91 -13.84 17.73 24.99
CA LEU A 91 -14.61 17.31 23.82
C LEU A 91 -16.05 17.82 23.90
N SER A 92 -16.72 17.60 25.03
CA SER A 92 -18.10 18.03 25.26
C SER A 92 -18.24 19.55 25.13
N ARG A 93 -17.32 20.31 25.70
CA ARG A 93 -17.37 21.78 25.64
C ARG A 93 -17.15 22.28 24.22
N TYR A 94 -16.15 21.73 23.52
CA TYR A 94 -15.89 22.07 22.13
C TYR A 94 -17.11 21.79 21.25
N PHE A 95 -17.69 20.59 21.37
CA PHE A 95 -18.87 20.19 20.61
C PHE A 95 -20.06 21.13 20.83
N ASN A 96 -20.35 21.49 22.09
CA ASN A 96 -21.53 22.30 22.41
C ASN A 96 -21.36 23.82 22.17
N THR A 97 -20.13 24.33 22.12
CA THR A 97 -19.89 25.80 22.11
C THR A 97 -19.05 26.30 20.95
N ARG A 98 -18.35 25.43 20.24
CA ARG A 98 -17.43 25.79 19.16
C ARG A 98 -17.79 25.14 17.82
N MET A 99 -18.72 24.20 17.80
CA MET A 99 -19.35 23.76 16.55
C MET A 99 -20.55 24.64 16.22
N ALA A 100 -20.63 25.08 14.97
CA ALA A 100 -21.75 25.85 14.45
C ALA A 100 -22.64 24.95 13.60
N LEU A 101 -23.95 25.01 13.84
CA LEU A 101 -24.96 24.41 12.98
C LEU A 101 -25.68 25.55 12.25
N THR A 102 -25.55 25.59 10.93
CA THR A 102 -26.31 26.52 10.10
C THR A 102 -27.71 25.96 9.90
N ILE A 103 -28.71 26.61 10.49
CA ILE A 103 -30.11 26.25 10.32
C ILE A 103 -30.72 27.23 9.32
N VAL A 104 -31.10 26.71 8.16
CA VAL A 104 -31.85 27.46 7.14
C VAL A 104 -33.32 27.17 7.37
N THR A 105 -34.12 28.21 7.66
CA THR A 105 -35.57 28.08 7.87
C THR A 105 -36.29 28.83 6.77
N THR A 106 -37.15 28.13 6.04
CA THR A 106 -37.99 28.71 4.98
C THR A 106 -39.40 28.99 5.50
N ARG A 107 -40.19 29.75 4.73
CA ARG A 107 -41.55 30.15 5.10
C ARG A 107 -42.60 29.11 4.72
N SER A 108 -42.30 28.26 3.73
CA SER A 108 -43.12 27.15 3.26
C SER A 108 -42.24 25.92 3.00
N GLU A 109 -42.89 24.76 2.89
CA GLU A 109 -42.25 23.50 2.51
C GLU A 109 -41.77 23.55 1.04
N ASP A 110 -42.53 24.17 0.15
CA ASP A 110 -42.15 24.35 -1.26
C ASP A 110 -40.86 25.18 -1.42
N ASP A 111 -40.73 26.28 -0.67
CA ASP A 111 -39.49 27.08 -0.61
C ASP A 111 -38.31 26.26 -0.07
N ALA A 112 -38.58 25.30 0.84
CA ALA A 112 -37.56 24.40 1.39
C ALA A 112 -37.06 23.42 0.33
N PHE A 113 -37.97 22.87 -0.49
CA PHE A 113 -37.64 21.99 -1.60
C PHE A 113 -36.85 22.71 -2.69
N ASP A 114 -37.26 23.91 -3.08
CA ASP A 114 -36.54 24.73 -4.08
C ASP A 114 -35.14 25.11 -3.58
N MET A 115 -34.99 25.49 -2.30
CA MET A 115 -33.69 25.75 -1.70
C MET A 115 -32.83 24.48 -1.57
N PHE A 116 -33.44 23.34 -1.27
CA PHE A 116 -32.75 22.06 -1.20
C PHE A 116 -32.24 21.63 -2.58
N GLU A 117 -33.03 21.78 -3.64
CA GLU A 117 -32.61 21.53 -5.01
C GLU A 117 -31.52 22.51 -5.47
N ALA A 118 -31.63 23.81 -5.13
CA ALA A 118 -30.62 24.82 -5.45
C ALA A 118 -29.27 24.58 -4.74
N LEU A 119 -29.30 24.17 -3.46
CA LEU A 119 -28.12 23.77 -2.70
C LEU A 119 -27.52 22.46 -3.23
N ASN A 120 -28.36 21.55 -3.76
CA ASN A 120 -27.91 20.30 -4.39
C ASN A 120 -27.48 20.44 -5.85
N THR A 121 -27.85 21.50 -6.56
CA THR A 121 -27.53 21.67 -8.00
C THR A 121 -26.17 22.34 -8.25
N THR A 122 -25.50 22.88 -7.23
CA THR A 122 -24.12 23.42 -7.32
C THR A 122 -23.12 22.80 -6.35
N GLY A 123 -23.53 21.80 -5.55
CA GLY A 123 -22.90 21.36 -4.30
C GLY A 123 -21.54 20.65 -4.36
N GLU A 124 -20.80 20.72 -5.46
CA GLU A 124 -19.47 20.10 -5.58
C GLU A 124 -18.40 21.05 -5.00
N PRO A 125 -17.75 20.71 -3.87
CA PRO A 125 -16.72 21.56 -3.29
C PRO A 125 -15.50 21.58 -4.22
N LEU A 126 -15.02 22.78 -4.58
CA LEU A 126 -13.81 22.96 -5.39
C LEU A 126 -12.64 22.15 -4.82
N THR A 127 -11.89 21.47 -5.66
CA THR A 127 -10.73 20.70 -5.21
C THR A 127 -9.66 21.60 -4.61
N ALA A 128 -8.77 21.01 -3.81
CA ALA A 128 -7.65 21.77 -3.25
C ALA A 128 -6.78 22.42 -4.34
N PHE A 129 -6.62 21.75 -5.49
CA PHE A 129 -5.89 22.28 -6.64
C PHE A 129 -6.61 23.44 -7.33
N GLU A 130 -7.94 23.34 -7.54
CA GLU A 130 -8.74 24.42 -8.13
C GLU A 130 -8.66 25.71 -7.30
N THR A 131 -8.62 25.58 -5.97
CA THR A 131 -8.43 26.76 -5.09
C THR A 131 -6.98 27.25 -5.01
N PHE A 132 -6.01 26.44 -5.44
CA PHE A 132 -4.60 26.77 -5.47
C PHE A 132 -4.19 27.49 -6.76
N LYS A 133 -4.80 27.15 -7.90
CA LYS A 133 -4.53 27.79 -9.21
C LYS A 133 -4.55 29.33 -9.17
N PRO A 134 -5.52 30.02 -8.53
CA PRO A 134 -5.50 31.47 -8.42
C PRO A 134 -4.22 32.03 -7.76
N LYS A 135 -3.63 31.32 -6.80
CA LYS A 135 -2.37 31.74 -6.14
C LYS A 135 -1.18 31.67 -7.08
N VAL A 136 -1.15 30.68 -7.97
CA VAL A 136 -0.13 30.55 -9.01
C VAL A 136 -0.25 31.70 -10.01
N ILE A 137 -1.47 32.03 -10.44
CA ILE A 137 -1.74 33.15 -11.35
C ILE A 137 -1.33 34.48 -10.72
N GLU A 138 -1.68 34.69 -9.45
CA GLU A 138 -1.30 35.89 -8.69
C GLU A 138 0.23 36.04 -8.61
N ALA A 139 0.96 34.95 -8.39
CA ALA A 139 2.43 34.97 -8.31
C ALA A 139 3.13 35.28 -9.64
N GLU A 140 2.57 34.87 -10.78
CA GLU A 140 3.11 35.16 -12.12
C GLU A 140 2.68 36.52 -12.67
N GLU A 141 1.73 37.20 -12.02
CA GLU A 141 0.96 38.35 -12.53
C GLU A 141 0.00 37.98 -13.68
N LEU A 142 -1.24 38.49 -13.60
CA LEU A 142 -2.35 38.10 -14.47
C LEU A 142 -2.03 38.20 -15.98
N LEU A 143 -1.28 39.22 -16.39
CA LEU A 143 -0.95 39.48 -17.79
C LEU A 143 0.20 38.60 -18.33
N LYS A 144 1.03 38.04 -17.44
CA LYS A 144 2.21 37.23 -17.82
C LYS A 144 1.96 35.73 -17.66
N TYR A 145 0.91 35.35 -16.93
CA TYR A 145 0.60 33.95 -16.61
C TYR A 145 0.52 33.07 -17.86
N GLU A 146 -0.26 33.43 -18.89
CA GLU A 146 -0.46 32.60 -20.10
C GLU A 146 0.85 32.22 -20.82
N GLY A 147 1.89 33.05 -20.72
CA GLY A 147 3.22 32.78 -21.29
C GLY A 147 4.24 32.19 -20.31
N SER A 148 3.84 31.92 -19.06
CA SER A 148 4.75 31.48 -18.00
C SER A 148 4.96 29.97 -17.98
N GLU A 149 6.09 29.53 -17.41
CA GLU A 149 6.35 28.10 -17.15
C GLU A 149 5.31 27.50 -16.19
N SER A 150 4.83 28.29 -15.23
CA SER A 150 3.79 27.86 -14.29
C SER A 150 2.47 27.50 -15.00
N HIS A 151 2.11 28.21 -16.07
CA HIS A 151 0.91 27.90 -16.85
C HIS A 151 1.00 26.53 -17.52
N LEU A 152 2.15 26.20 -18.12
CA LEU A 152 2.39 24.87 -18.69
C LEU A 152 2.31 23.77 -17.62
N GLY A 153 2.86 24.02 -16.43
CA GLY A 153 2.76 23.10 -15.30
C GLY A 153 1.31 22.90 -14.84
N VAL A 154 0.55 23.99 -14.68
CA VAL A 154 -0.87 23.94 -14.30
C VAL A 154 -1.68 23.16 -15.33
N GLN A 155 -1.50 23.42 -16.63
CA GLN A 155 -2.20 22.68 -17.70
C GLN A 155 -1.94 21.18 -17.65
N ARG A 156 -0.71 20.75 -17.34
CA ARG A 156 -0.38 19.32 -17.20
C ARG A 156 -1.11 18.67 -16.02
N VAL A 157 -1.22 19.38 -14.90
CA VAL A 157 -1.99 18.90 -13.74
C VAL A 157 -3.48 18.86 -14.05
N GLU A 158 -4.02 19.90 -14.71
CA GLU A 158 -5.42 19.95 -15.14
C GLU A 158 -5.75 18.79 -16.07
N LYS A 159 -4.93 18.55 -17.10
CA LYS A 159 -5.09 17.43 -18.03
C LYS A 159 -5.18 16.08 -17.32
N TYR A 160 -4.44 15.88 -16.23
CA TYR A 160 -4.55 14.68 -15.40
C TYR A 160 -5.89 14.64 -14.65
N LEU A 161 -6.25 15.71 -13.94
CA LEU A 161 -7.46 15.76 -13.12
C LEU A 161 -8.76 15.71 -13.96
N GLU A 162 -8.73 16.24 -15.19
CA GLU A 162 -9.85 16.20 -16.14
C GLU A 162 -10.14 14.79 -16.67
N THR A 163 -9.22 13.84 -16.54
CA THR A 163 -9.52 12.43 -16.84
C THR A 163 -10.61 11.85 -15.93
N PHE A 164 -10.79 12.45 -14.74
CA PHE A 164 -11.82 12.08 -13.77
C PHE A 164 -13.07 12.94 -13.98
N LYS A 165 -14.06 12.34 -14.67
CA LYS A 165 -15.31 13.02 -15.05
C LYS A 165 -16.24 13.31 -13.87
N LYS A 166 -16.26 12.44 -12.86
CA LYS A 166 -17.07 12.62 -11.65
C LYS A 166 -16.31 13.48 -10.63
N ALA A 167 -16.99 14.42 -9.98
CA ALA A 167 -16.34 15.29 -9.00
C ALA A 167 -15.76 14.55 -7.81
N ASP A 168 -16.45 13.52 -7.29
CA ASP A 168 -15.90 12.68 -6.21
C ASP A 168 -14.60 11.98 -6.63
N ASP A 169 -14.55 11.46 -7.86
CA ASP A 169 -13.34 10.82 -8.40
C ASP A 169 -12.22 11.85 -8.60
N ARG A 170 -12.54 13.06 -9.06
CA ARG A 170 -11.58 14.17 -9.21
C ARG A 170 -11.06 14.63 -7.86
N GLN A 171 -11.92 14.73 -6.86
CA GLN A 171 -11.59 15.10 -5.49
C GLN A 171 -10.67 14.06 -4.85
N LYS A 172 -10.98 12.78 -5.06
CA LYS A 172 -10.14 11.66 -4.64
C LYS A 172 -8.78 11.67 -5.35
N ALA A 173 -8.76 11.83 -6.67
CA ALA A 173 -7.52 11.91 -7.45
C ALA A 173 -6.64 13.10 -7.03
N THR A 174 -7.26 14.25 -6.76
CA THR A 174 -6.56 15.42 -6.21
C THR A 174 -5.95 15.09 -4.85
N SER A 175 -6.69 14.42 -3.97
CA SER A 175 -6.16 14.00 -2.66
C SER A 175 -5.01 12.98 -2.80
N GLU A 176 -5.16 12.00 -3.69
CA GLU A 176 -4.15 10.97 -3.98
C GLU A 176 -2.89 11.54 -4.67
N LEU A 177 -3.00 12.70 -5.33
CA LEU A 177 -1.87 13.47 -5.86
C LEU A 177 -1.20 14.31 -4.77
N LEU A 178 -1.97 15.02 -3.94
CA LEU A 178 -1.43 15.98 -2.98
C LEU A 178 -0.77 15.33 -1.76
N ILE A 179 -1.20 14.14 -1.35
CA ILE A 179 -0.58 13.41 -0.23
C ILE A 179 0.89 13.07 -0.52
N PRO A 180 1.23 12.35 -1.62
CA PRO A 180 2.62 12.09 -1.96
C PRO A 180 3.37 13.37 -2.36
N PHE A 181 2.68 14.37 -2.92
CA PHE A 181 3.29 15.68 -3.18
C PHE A 181 3.80 16.35 -1.90
N ALA A 182 2.98 16.40 -0.85
CA ALA A 182 3.39 16.99 0.42
C ALA A 182 4.55 16.22 1.07
N LEU A 183 4.51 14.89 0.96
CA LEU A 183 5.60 14.04 1.42
C LEU A 183 6.90 14.32 0.63
N ALA A 184 6.82 14.51 -0.69
CA ALA A 184 7.96 14.81 -1.56
C ALA A 184 8.51 16.23 -1.35
N GLU A 185 7.65 17.22 -1.17
CA GLU A 185 8.07 18.62 -1.02
C GLU A 185 8.59 18.91 0.38
N THR A 186 7.83 18.54 1.42
CA THR A 186 8.11 18.99 2.80
C THR A 186 8.34 17.87 3.80
N GLY A 187 8.10 16.61 3.40
CA GLY A 187 8.14 15.47 4.33
C GLY A 187 6.93 15.42 5.27
N GLU A 188 5.92 16.26 5.06
CA GLU A 188 4.73 16.31 5.91
C GLU A 188 3.72 15.22 5.55
N LYS A 189 3.08 14.65 6.60
CA LYS A 189 1.96 13.72 6.44
C LYS A 189 0.69 14.54 6.21
N LEU A 190 0.34 14.75 4.94
CA LEU A 190 -0.90 15.43 4.59
C LEU A 190 -2.12 14.51 4.74
N GLN A 191 -3.20 15.05 5.31
CA GLN A 191 -4.46 14.34 5.51
C GLN A 191 -5.35 14.40 4.26
N LYS A 192 -6.36 13.52 4.20
CA LYS A 192 -7.36 13.52 3.12
C LYS A 192 -8.36 14.68 3.19
N ASN A 193 -8.38 15.43 4.28
CA ASN A 193 -9.30 16.54 4.46
C ASN A 193 -8.96 17.69 3.51
N LEU A 194 -9.95 18.11 2.73
CA LEU A 194 -9.90 19.25 1.80
C LEU A 194 -9.33 20.52 2.44
N SER A 195 -9.79 20.87 3.64
CA SER A 195 -9.37 22.09 4.32
C SER A 195 -7.87 22.07 4.66
N ASP A 196 -7.35 20.92 5.07
CA ASP A 196 -5.93 20.75 5.39
C ASP A 196 -5.08 20.80 4.12
N GLN A 197 -5.52 20.18 3.02
CA GLN A 197 -4.84 20.21 1.72
C GLN A 197 -4.77 21.63 1.15
N ARG A 198 -5.89 22.37 1.19
CA ARG A 198 -5.96 23.78 0.76
C ARG A 198 -5.02 24.67 1.59
N ARG A 199 -5.03 24.49 2.92
CA ARG A 199 -4.17 25.23 3.83
C ARG A 199 -2.70 24.93 3.56
N TYR A 200 -2.33 23.65 3.43
CA TYR A 200 -0.97 23.23 3.12
C TYR A 200 -0.43 23.89 1.85
N LEU A 201 -1.15 23.77 0.72
CA LEU A 201 -0.70 24.34 -0.55
C LEU A 201 -0.51 25.85 -0.47
N ARG A 202 -1.47 26.55 0.14
CA ARG A 202 -1.40 28.01 0.31
C ARG A 202 -0.22 28.42 1.18
N GLU A 203 -0.13 27.87 2.39
CA GLU A 203 0.91 28.24 3.34
C GLU A 203 2.31 27.89 2.84
N TYR A 204 2.49 26.73 2.19
CA TYR A 204 3.79 26.35 1.64
C TYR A 204 4.20 27.26 0.49
N PHE A 205 3.29 27.51 -0.46
CA PHE A 205 3.59 28.34 -1.64
C PHE A 205 3.83 29.81 -1.28
N ASP A 206 3.05 30.37 -0.34
CA ASP A 206 3.20 31.76 0.10
C ASP A 206 4.51 32.00 0.88
N LYS A 207 5.05 30.95 1.55
CA LYS A 207 6.34 31.01 2.25
C LYS A 207 7.55 31.04 1.31
N LEU A 208 7.39 30.71 0.03
CA LEU A 208 8.50 30.69 -0.92
C LEU A 208 8.87 32.13 -1.33
N PRO A 209 10.12 32.56 -1.12
CA PRO A 209 10.50 33.96 -1.32
C PRO A 209 10.62 34.34 -2.80
N THR A 210 10.98 33.40 -3.69
CA THR A 210 11.25 33.72 -5.10
C THR A 210 10.23 33.10 -6.06
N ILE A 211 10.02 33.76 -7.20
CA ILE A 211 9.20 33.21 -8.29
C ILE A 211 9.80 31.92 -8.87
N VAL A 212 11.13 31.78 -8.85
CA VAL A 212 11.84 30.58 -9.32
C VAL A 212 11.48 29.38 -8.44
N GLU A 213 11.47 29.53 -7.11
CA GLU A 213 11.05 28.46 -6.21
C GLU A 213 9.56 28.12 -6.38
N LYS A 214 8.71 29.14 -6.53
CA LYS A 214 7.27 28.95 -6.80
C LYS A 214 7.02 28.17 -8.09
N ARG A 215 7.71 28.52 -9.18
CA ARG A 215 7.71 27.76 -10.45
C ARG A 215 8.17 26.33 -10.24
N GLY A 216 9.25 26.15 -9.47
CA GLY A 216 9.77 24.81 -9.12
C GLY A 216 8.74 23.91 -8.44
N VAL A 217 7.90 24.45 -7.55
CA VAL A 217 6.81 23.70 -6.89
C VAL A 217 5.73 23.30 -7.89
N VAL A 218 5.31 24.20 -8.78
CA VAL A 218 4.33 23.90 -9.83
C VAL A 218 4.87 22.83 -10.79
N THR A 219 6.14 22.93 -11.19
CA THR A 219 6.81 21.92 -12.02
C THR A 219 6.89 20.56 -11.34
N SER A 220 7.23 20.53 -10.04
CA SER A 220 7.31 19.28 -9.27
C SER A 220 5.93 18.62 -9.14
N LEU A 221 4.88 19.42 -8.94
CA LEU A 221 3.49 18.93 -8.94
C LEU A 221 3.07 18.39 -10.31
N ALA A 222 3.44 19.07 -11.40
CA ALA A 222 3.16 18.62 -12.76
C ALA A 222 3.88 17.32 -13.11
N ASN A 223 5.15 17.16 -12.69
CA ASN A 223 5.90 15.93 -12.87
C ASN A 223 5.29 14.78 -12.06
N LEU A 224 4.88 15.02 -10.82
CA LEU A 224 4.16 14.01 -10.05
C LEU A 224 2.81 13.63 -10.69
N ALA A 225 2.05 14.60 -11.21
CA ALA A 225 0.81 14.33 -11.92
C ALA A 225 1.04 13.44 -13.15
N ALA A 226 2.12 13.68 -13.91
CA ALA A 226 2.53 12.82 -15.01
C ALA A 226 2.94 11.41 -14.55
N PHE A 227 3.70 11.30 -13.45
CA PHE A 227 4.05 10.01 -12.85
C PHE A 227 2.82 9.21 -12.43
N MET A 228 1.85 9.88 -11.82
CA MET A 228 0.57 9.28 -11.44
C MET A 228 -0.20 8.83 -12.68
N GLN A 229 -0.42 9.72 -13.64
CA GLN A 229 -1.20 9.44 -14.85
C GLN A 229 -0.63 8.29 -15.67
N SER A 230 0.66 8.37 -16.02
CA SER A 230 1.30 7.48 -16.98
C SER A 230 1.85 6.20 -16.36
N GLY A 231 2.08 6.20 -15.04
CA GLY A 231 2.62 5.04 -14.31
C GLY A 231 1.65 4.45 -13.30
N TRP A 232 1.34 5.21 -12.24
CA TRP A 232 0.70 4.65 -11.05
C TRP A 232 -0.80 4.33 -11.23
N THR A 233 -1.53 5.18 -11.95
CA THR A 233 -2.97 5.02 -12.19
C THR A 233 -3.30 4.48 -13.58
N SER A 234 -2.31 4.31 -14.46
CA SER A 234 -2.54 3.86 -15.85
C SER A 234 -3.24 2.49 -15.88
N GLY A 235 -4.34 2.35 -16.61
CA GLY A 235 -5.02 1.06 -16.78
C GLY A 235 -4.23 0.04 -17.60
N ASP A 236 -3.14 0.47 -18.23
CA ASP A 236 -2.38 -0.35 -19.17
C ASP A 236 -1.47 -1.36 -18.48
N ASP A 237 -1.35 -2.54 -19.09
CA ASP A 237 -0.47 -3.61 -18.61
C ASP A 237 1.01 -3.25 -18.83
N SER A 238 1.33 -2.52 -19.90
CA SER A 238 2.68 -2.04 -20.17
C SER A 238 2.81 -0.57 -19.79
N ILE A 239 3.62 -0.32 -18.76
CA ILE A 239 3.78 1.01 -18.18
C ILE A 239 4.72 1.85 -19.05
N GLN A 240 4.25 3.03 -19.44
CA GLN A 240 5.04 4.01 -20.18
C GLN A 240 5.06 5.33 -19.44
N LEU A 241 6.11 5.55 -18.63
CA LEU A 241 6.26 6.81 -17.91
C LEU A 241 6.60 7.95 -18.88
N GLU A 242 5.88 9.07 -18.75
CA GLU A 242 6.07 10.25 -19.60
C GLU A 242 7.54 10.71 -19.57
N GLY A 243 8.17 10.86 -20.74
CA GLY A 243 9.57 11.27 -20.87
C GLY A 243 10.63 10.21 -20.51
N PHE A 244 10.26 9.14 -19.79
CA PHE A 244 11.14 8.00 -19.50
C PHE A 244 11.05 6.91 -20.58
N GLY A 245 9.82 6.66 -21.05
CA GLY A 245 9.47 5.56 -21.97
C GLY A 245 9.05 4.28 -21.23
N LYS A 246 9.19 3.14 -21.91
CA LYS A 246 8.94 1.82 -21.34
C LYS A 246 10.07 1.42 -20.38
N PHE A 247 9.73 0.77 -19.28
CA PHE A 247 10.71 0.14 -18.39
C PHE A 247 11.34 -1.10 -19.02
N ASP A 248 12.54 -1.49 -18.56
CA ASP A 248 13.00 -2.85 -18.75
C ASP A 248 12.11 -3.84 -17.97
N GLU A 249 12.16 -5.12 -18.35
CA GLU A 249 11.29 -6.17 -17.80
C GLU A 249 11.34 -6.24 -16.26
N GLU A 250 12.53 -6.16 -15.68
CA GLU A 250 12.73 -6.28 -14.24
C GLU A 250 12.23 -5.05 -13.47
N THR A 251 12.51 -3.84 -13.98
CA THR A 251 12.01 -2.60 -13.38
C THR A 251 10.49 -2.49 -13.50
N GLY A 252 9.93 -2.86 -14.66
CA GLY A 252 8.49 -2.91 -14.89
C GLY A 252 7.80 -3.87 -13.92
N PHE A 253 8.36 -5.07 -13.76
CA PHE A 253 7.90 -6.05 -12.77
C PHE A 253 7.91 -5.47 -11.34
N CYS A 254 9.01 -4.83 -10.93
CA CYS A 254 9.14 -4.24 -9.61
C CYS A 254 8.11 -3.12 -9.37
N PHE A 255 7.89 -2.27 -10.36
CA PHE A 255 6.95 -1.16 -10.28
C PHE A 255 5.50 -1.66 -10.20
N GLN A 256 5.14 -2.63 -11.04
CA GLN A 256 3.82 -3.25 -11.02
C GLN A 256 3.54 -3.96 -9.68
N ALA A 257 4.55 -4.57 -9.07
CA ALA A 257 4.42 -5.19 -7.75
C ALA A 257 4.12 -4.17 -6.64
N LEU A 258 4.79 -3.02 -6.63
CA LEU A 258 4.48 -1.91 -5.69
C LEU A 258 3.07 -1.37 -5.89
N ARG A 259 2.65 -1.24 -7.16
CA ARG A 259 1.32 -0.77 -7.54
C ARG A 259 0.22 -1.74 -7.08
N ALA A 260 0.39 -3.04 -7.30
CA ALA A 260 -0.56 -4.07 -6.86
C ALA A 260 -0.65 -4.18 -5.33
N LEU A 261 0.45 -3.91 -4.62
CA LEU A 261 0.44 -3.76 -3.15
C LEU A 261 -0.29 -2.50 -2.67
N LYS A 262 -0.66 -1.58 -3.57
CA LYS A 262 -1.16 -0.24 -3.25
C LYS A 262 -0.21 0.48 -2.28
N HIS A 263 1.10 0.33 -2.47
CA HIS A 263 2.10 0.83 -1.53
C HIS A 263 2.36 2.33 -1.75
N THR A 264 1.34 3.16 -1.57
CA THR A 264 1.33 4.58 -1.99
C THR A 264 2.35 5.46 -1.29
N VAL A 265 2.86 5.07 -0.12
CA VAL A 265 3.89 5.85 0.61
C VAL A 265 5.18 5.98 -0.19
N VAL A 266 5.52 5.02 -1.05
CA VAL A 266 6.75 5.06 -1.87
C VAL A 266 6.67 6.08 -2.99
N ILE A 267 5.45 6.51 -3.38
CA ILE A 267 5.25 7.48 -4.46
C ILE A 267 6.02 8.76 -4.15
N GLY A 268 5.99 9.25 -2.90
CA GLY A 268 6.71 10.47 -2.52
C GLY A 268 8.24 10.34 -2.68
N ALA A 269 8.81 9.17 -2.39
CA ALA A 269 10.23 8.93 -2.58
C ALA A 269 10.57 8.78 -4.08
N LEU A 270 9.84 7.92 -4.80
CA LEU A 270 10.06 7.67 -6.23
C LEU A 270 9.82 8.92 -7.08
N SER A 271 8.85 9.77 -6.70
CA SER A 271 8.59 11.02 -7.40
C SER A 271 9.74 11.99 -7.29
N ARG A 272 10.53 11.99 -6.21
CA ARG A 272 11.74 12.81 -6.11
C ARG A 272 12.80 12.36 -7.10
N PHE A 273 13.04 11.06 -7.26
CA PHE A 273 13.94 10.53 -8.30
C PHE A 273 13.43 10.84 -9.71
N TYR A 274 12.12 10.69 -9.95
CA TYR A 274 11.52 11.02 -11.24
C TYR A 274 11.57 12.51 -11.55
N ASP A 275 11.38 13.37 -10.54
CA ASP A 275 11.47 14.82 -10.69
C ASP A 275 12.88 15.29 -11.06
N GLU A 276 13.93 14.76 -10.39
CA GLU A 276 15.33 15.02 -10.76
C GLU A 276 15.64 14.52 -12.17
N PHE A 277 15.13 13.34 -12.56
CA PHE A 277 15.27 12.86 -13.93
C PHE A 277 14.63 13.82 -14.95
N ARG A 278 13.41 14.28 -14.69
CA ARG A 278 12.67 15.18 -15.60
C ARG A 278 13.30 16.56 -15.71
N GLN A 279 13.93 17.05 -14.64
CA GLN A 279 14.57 18.36 -14.60
C GLN A 279 16.06 18.33 -14.95
N SER A 280 16.66 17.14 -15.13
CA SER A 280 18.07 17.02 -15.46
C SER A 280 18.39 17.40 -16.91
N ASP A 281 19.50 18.09 -17.08
CA ASP A 281 20.09 18.38 -18.38
C ASP A 281 20.59 17.08 -19.05
N ASP A 282 20.73 17.09 -20.38
CA ASP A 282 21.09 15.90 -21.17
C ASP A 282 22.36 15.19 -20.69
N GLY A 283 23.34 15.93 -20.13
CA GLY A 283 24.57 15.37 -19.59
C GLY A 283 24.39 14.51 -18.33
N ARG A 284 23.34 14.73 -17.52
CA ARG A 284 23.03 13.96 -16.29
C ARG A 284 21.79 13.08 -16.42
N LYS A 285 21.05 13.22 -17.52
CA LYS A 285 19.77 12.54 -17.73
C LYS A 285 19.87 11.01 -17.71
N ALA A 286 20.94 10.45 -18.29
CA ALA A 286 21.18 9.00 -18.26
C ALA A 286 21.46 8.49 -16.83
N GLU A 287 22.26 9.22 -16.05
CA GLU A 287 22.54 8.91 -14.65
C GLU A 287 21.26 8.96 -13.80
N ARG A 288 20.48 10.05 -13.90
CA ARG A 288 19.22 10.19 -13.15
C ARG A 288 18.17 9.16 -13.57
N LYS A 289 18.18 8.76 -14.84
CA LYS A 289 17.36 7.64 -15.32
C LYS A 289 17.74 6.33 -14.63
N ALA A 290 19.04 6.03 -14.53
CA ALA A 290 19.54 4.84 -13.83
C ALA A 290 19.25 4.89 -12.32
N GLU A 291 19.37 6.06 -11.68
CA GLU A 291 19.03 6.23 -10.27
C GLU A 291 17.55 5.93 -9.99
N LEU A 292 16.64 6.38 -10.86
CA LEU A 292 15.20 6.07 -10.73
C LEU A 292 14.94 4.56 -10.84
N ILE A 293 15.58 3.88 -11.80
CA ILE A 293 15.48 2.41 -11.96
C ILE A 293 15.89 1.72 -10.66
N GLU A 294 17.06 2.06 -10.14
CA GLU A 294 17.60 1.46 -8.92
C GLU A 294 16.79 1.83 -7.67
N ALA A 295 16.20 3.02 -7.62
CA ALA A 295 15.30 3.42 -6.54
C ALA A 295 14.01 2.60 -6.52
N ILE A 296 13.43 2.32 -7.69
CA ILE A 296 12.25 1.43 -7.82
C ILE A 296 12.61 0.03 -7.32
N LYS A 297 13.71 -0.55 -7.80
CA LYS A 297 14.17 -1.89 -7.39
C LYS A 297 14.46 -1.96 -5.89
N ALA A 298 15.15 -0.96 -5.33
CA ALA A 298 15.45 -0.90 -3.90
C ALA A 298 14.19 -0.78 -3.04
N ALA A 299 13.23 0.06 -3.45
CA ALA A 299 11.96 0.21 -2.74
C ALA A 299 11.14 -1.08 -2.76
N THR A 300 11.07 -1.76 -3.91
CA THR A 300 10.43 -3.08 -4.05
C THR A 300 11.13 -4.11 -3.17
N ALA A 301 12.45 -4.20 -3.25
CA ALA A 301 13.24 -5.16 -2.48
C ALA A 301 13.01 -5.01 -0.98
N PHE A 302 13.16 -3.79 -0.46
CA PHE A 302 12.90 -3.50 0.95
C PHE A 302 11.46 -3.85 1.34
N SER A 303 10.47 -3.42 0.55
CA SER A 303 9.06 -3.65 0.86
C SER A 303 8.68 -5.12 0.91
N MET A 304 9.20 -5.92 -0.03
CA MET A 304 8.91 -7.35 -0.13
C MET A 304 9.65 -8.15 0.93
N LEU A 305 10.91 -7.81 1.23
CA LEU A 305 11.66 -8.44 2.33
C LEU A 305 11.02 -8.08 3.68
N TRP A 306 10.70 -6.82 3.92
CA TRP A 306 10.06 -6.37 5.16
C TRP A 306 8.76 -7.13 5.42
N ARG A 307 7.83 -7.08 4.46
CA ARG A 307 6.52 -7.74 4.58
C ARG A 307 6.62 -9.26 4.54
N GLY A 308 7.59 -9.83 3.81
CA GLY A 308 7.82 -11.27 3.77
C GLY A 308 8.25 -11.85 5.10
N GLY A 309 9.12 -11.15 5.83
CA GLY A 309 9.61 -11.58 7.14
C GLY A 309 8.68 -11.20 8.31
N GLN A 310 7.95 -10.09 8.20
CA GLN A 310 7.04 -9.60 9.26
C GLN A 310 5.56 -9.98 9.06
N GLY A 311 5.17 -10.45 7.87
CA GLY A 311 3.80 -10.74 7.48
C GLY A 311 3.00 -9.49 7.09
N GLY A 312 2.96 -8.49 7.97
CA GLY A 312 2.16 -7.27 7.81
C GLY A 312 2.91 -6.07 7.24
N THR A 313 2.29 -4.89 7.40
CA THR A 313 2.96 -3.61 7.12
C THR A 313 4.00 -3.26 8.17
N GLU A 314 3.80 -3.65 9.44
CA GLU A 314 4.67 -3.35 10.59
C GLU A 314 5.30 -1.95 10.52
N ASN A 315 4.44 -0.93 10.37
CA ASN A 315 4.84 0.47 10.33
C ASN A 315 5.85 0.87 9.22
N ILE A 316 5.93 0.09 8.14
CA ILE A 316 6.81 0.37 6.98
C ILE A 316 6.63 1.79 6.42
N ASP A 317 5.41 2.31 6.42
CA ASP A 317 5.13 3.66 5.97
C ASP A 317 5.91 4.73 6.75
N SER A 318 6.11 4.53 8.05
CA SER A 318 6.86 5.48 8.87
C SER A 318 8.35 5.48 8.52
N ILE A 319 8.90 4.36 8.05
CA ILE A 319 10.28 4.28 7.58
C ILE A 319 10.45 5.18 6.35
N TYR A 320 9.57 5.04 5.36
CA TYR A 320 9.57 5.93 4.20
C TYR A 320 9.35 7.39 4.60
N ARG A 321 8.40 7.69 5.49
CA ARG A 321 8.17 9.07 5.95
C ARG A 321 9.39 9.66 6.67
N ASN A 322 10.11 8.87 7.47
CA ASN A 322 11.32 9.32 8.16
C ASN A 322 12.47 9.57 7.17
N ILE A 323 12.63 8.71 6.15
CA ILE A 323 13.58 8.97 5.04
C ILE A 323 13.29 10.32 4.37
N MET A 324 12.01 10.61 4.13
CA MET A 324 11.59 11.85 3.50
C MET A 324 11.84 13.07 4.40
N ARG A 325 11.50 12.99 5.69
CA ARG A 325 11.52 14.13 6.61
C ARG A 325 12.86 14.38 7.29
N GLU A 326 13.59 13.33 7.64
CA GLU A 326 14.76 13.43 8.54
C GLU A 326 16.05 13.04 7.84
N GLY A 327 15.99 12.12 6.87
CA GLY A 327 17.19 11.49 6.33
C GLY A 327 17.93 10.75 7.44
N ARG A 328 19.25 10.92 7.52
CA ARG A 328 20.06 10.43 8.62
C ARG A 328 21.30 11.29 8.85
N GLU A 329 21.25 12.08 9.92
CA GLU A 329 22.33 13.00 10.31
C GLU A 329 23.66 12.30 10.59
N THR A 330 23.64 11.14 11.27
CA THR A 330 24.85 10.41 11.66
C THR A 330 25.73 10.00 10.47
N ASP A 331 25.10 9.83 9.31
CA ASP A 331 25.77 9.44 8.07
C ASP A 331 25.86 10.58 7.05
N SER A 332 25.53 11.81 7.45
CA SER A 332 25.41 12.96 6.54
C SER A 332 24.44 12.72 5.37
N ILE A 333 23.41 11.89 5.57
CA ILE A 333 22.36 11.66 4.59
C ILE A 333 21.27 12.70 4.80
N LEU A 334 21.08 13.58 3.82
CA LEU A 334 20.04 14.60 3.86
C LEU A 334 18.64 13.97 3.70
N PRO A 335 17.58 14.65 4.18
CA PRO A 335 16.21 14.24 3.90
C PRO A 335 15.97 14.12 2.40
N LEU A 336 15.12 13.16 1.98
CA LEU A 336 14.77 13.00 0.57
C LEU A 336 13.73 14.04 0.11
N ALA A 337 12.90 14.56 1.03
CA ALA A 337 11.98 15.65 0.72
C ALA A 337 12.74 16.93 0.37
N LYS A 338 12.22 17.69 -0.60
CA LYS A 338 12.93 18.84 -1.19
C LYS A 338 13.28 19.91 -0.15
N ARG A 339 12.34 20.26 0.72
CA ARG A 339 12.49 21.28 1.76
C ARG A 339 11.66 20.94 2.99
N THR A 340 12.32 20.34 3.97
CA THR A 340 11.76 20.12 5.30
C THR A 340 11.74 21.43 6.10
N LYS A 341 11.16 21.43 7.31
CA LYS A 341 11.12 22.63 8.17
C LYS A 341 12.50 23.21 8.46
N ASP A 342 13.49 22.33 8.66
CA ASP A 342 14.80 22.71 9.18
C ASP A 342 15.92 22.58 8.13
N LYS A 343 15.68 21.85 7.02
CA LYS A 343 16.72 21.48 6.06
C LYS A 343 16.21 21.44 4.63
N VAL A 344 17.08 21.85 3.70
CA VAL A 344 16.96 21.51 2.28
C VAL A 344 17.44 20.08 2.09
N GLY A 345 16.60 19.25 1.49
CA GLY A 345 16.92 17.86 1.22
C GLY A 345 17.64 17.66 -0.11
N ALA A 346 18.08 16.43 -0.35
CA ALA A 346 18.76 16.05 -1.58
C ALA A 346 18.43 14.61 -1.95
N VAL A 347 18.36 14.36 -3.26
CA VAL A 347 18.15 13.01 -3.78
C VAL A 347 19.49 12.27 -3.78
N SER A 348 19.53 11.16 -3.06
CA SER A 348 20.70 10.30 -2.96
C SER A 348 20.25 8.84 -3.00
N LEU A 349 20.57 8.13 -4.09
CA LEU A 349 20.28 6.70 -4.21
C LEU A 349 21.01 5.88 -3.14
N SER A 350 22.29 6.18 -2.90
CA SER A 350 23.11 5.48 -1.91
C SER A 350 22.58 5.71 -0.49
N GLY A 351 22.22 6.95 -0.15
CA GLY A 351 21.58 7.28 1.13
C GLY A 351 20.23 6.57 1.30
N PHE A 352 19.41 6.55 0.25
CA PHE A 352 18.12 5.86 0.24
C PHE A 352 18.28 4.34 0.48
N LYS A 353 19.12 3.66 -0.33
CA LYS A 353 19.42 2.23 -0.16
C LYS A 353 19.98 1.93 1.24
N ARG A 354 20.87 2.78 1.76
CA ARG A 354 21.48 2.60 3.07
C ARG A 354 20.46 2.67 4.21
N ILE A 355 19.57 3.66 4.23
CA ILE A 355 18.57 3.77 5.30
C ILE A 355 17.61 2.58 5.25
N LEU A 356 17.13 2.18 4.07
CA LEU A 356 16.27 1.01 3.91
C LEU A 356 16.96 -0.28 4.40
N ARG A 357 18.22 -0.47 3.99
CA ARG A 357 19.05 -1.61 4.39
C ARG A 357 19.20 -1.74 5.89
N GLU A 358 19.54 -0.65 6.56
CA GLU A 358 19.76 -0.67 7.99
C GLU A 358 18.47 -0.86 8.79
N ASN A 359 17.35 -0.31 8.31
CA ASN A 359 16.05 -0.61 8.93
C ASN A 359 15.71 -2.10 8.79
N LEU A 360 16.00 -2.71 7.64
CA LEU A 360 15.82 -4.15 7.47
C LEU A 360 16.74 -4.95 8.42
N HIS A 361 18.01 -4.55 8.53
CA HIS A 361 19.00 -5.20 9.39
C HIS A 361 18.71 -5.04 10.89
N ALA A 362 18.06 -3.95 11.30
CA ALA A 362 17.61 -3.76 12.68
C ALA A 362 16.56 -4.79 13.10
N VAL A 363 15.84 -5.37 12.13
CA VAL A 363 14.80 -6.37 12.36
C VAL A 363 15.31 -7.78 12.08
N PHE A 364 16.07 -7.95 10.99
CA PHE A 364 16.66 -9.22 10.57
C PHE A 364 18.16 -9.04 10.48
N ALA A 365 18.89 -9.52 11.48
CA ALA A 365 20.33 -9.30 11.60
C ALA A 365 21.12 -9.75 10.35
N ASP A 366 20.66 -10.82 9.71
CA ASP A 366 21.27 -11.41 8.52
C ASP A 366 20.24 -12.15 7.64
N ARG A 367 20.75 -12.71 6.55
CA ARG A 367 20.02 -13.53 5.59
C ARG A 367 19.27 -14.69 6.27
N ASP A 368 19.91 -15.39 7.18
CA ASP A 368 19.36 -16.61 7.79
C ASP A 368 18.25 -16.27 8.79
N ALA A 369 18.38 -15.16 9.52
CA ALA A 369 17.33 -14.61 10.36
C ALA A 369 16.08 -14.27 9.54
N TRP A 370 16.26 -13.66 8.36
CA TRP A 370 15.15 -13.36 7.47
C TRP A 370 14.49 -14.64 6.93
N ILE A 371 15.27 -15.61 6.44
CA ILE A 371 14.76 -16.89 5.92
C ILE A 371 13.96 -17.64 6.98
N LYS A 372 14.49 -17.69 8.22
CA LYS A 372 13.81 -18.33 9.35
C LYS A 372 12.47 -17.67 9.66
N ALA A 373 12.38 -16.35 9.56
CA ALA A 373 11.13 -15.62 9.76
C ALA A 373 10.15 -15.85 8.58
N ALA A 374 10.61 -15.62 7.35
CA ALA A 374 9.79 -15.69 6.15
C ALA A 374 9.25 -17.11 5.86
N SER A 375 10.05 -18.15 6.11
CA SER A 375 9.65 -19.56 5.89
C SER A 375 8.51 -20.02 6.80
N ARG A 376 8.35 -19.42 7.98
CA ARG A 376 7.29 -19.78 8.94
C ARG A 376 6.04 -18.90 8.82
N MET A 377 6.16 -17.78 8.11
CA MET A 377 5.10 -16.79 7.96
C MET A 377 3.95 -17.37 7.13
N PRO A 378 2.68 -17.31 7.60
CA PRO A 378 1.50 -17.60 6.77
C PRO A 378 1.26 -16.46 5.77
N ILE A 379 2.22 -16.27 4.85
CA ILE A 379 2.32 -15.06 4.03
C ILE A 379 1.12 -14.88 3.11
N TYR A 380 0.49 -15.95 2.63
CA TYR A 380 -0.71 -15.84 1.80
C TYR A 380 -1.83 -15.11 2.53
N LYS A 381 -2.05 -15.46 3.81
CA LYS A 381 -3.07 -14.87 4.67
C LYS A 381 -2.83 -13.38 4.93
N HIS A 382 -1.57 -12.99 5.06
CA HIS A 382 -1.22 -11.59 5.30
C HIS A 382 -1.22 -10.74 4.02
N SER A 383 -0.62 -11.26 2.94
CA SER A 383 -0.57 -10.59 1.65
C SER A 383 -0.32 -11.57 0.51
N VAL A 384 -1.38 -11.88 -0.24
CA VAL A 384 -1.30 -12.68 -1.48
C VAL A 384 -0.30 -12.09 -2.48
N GLN A 385 -0.19 -10.75 -2.55
CA GLN A 385 0.74 -10.09 -3.47
C GLN A 385 2.21 -10.32 -3.07
N VAL A 386 2.53 -10.29 -1.77
CA VAL A 386 3.89 -10.62 -1.31
C VAL A 386 4.19 -12.10 -1.54
N ALA A 387 3.24 -12.99 -1.23
CA ALA A 387 3.39 -14.42 -1.52
C ALA A 387 3.66 -14.68 -3.01
N LYS A 388 2.84 -14.10 -3.90
CA LYS A 388 3.00 -14.16 -5.35
C LYS A 388 4.39 -13.68 -5.76
N PHE A 389 4.82 -12.51 -5.27
CA PHE A 389 6.13 -11.94 -5.60
C PHE A 389 7.27 -12.88 -5.22
N LEU A 390 7.30 -13.36 -3.97
CA LEU A 390 8.36 -14.23 -3.47
C LEU A 390 8.44 -15.55 -4.25
N ILE A 391 7.32 -16.12 -4.66
CA ILE A 391 7.33 -17.35 -5.48
C ILE A 391 7.83 -17.04 -6.90
N ILE A 392 7.41 -15.92 -7.52
CA ILE A 392 7.90 -15.53 -8.84
C ILE A 392 9.43 -15.36 -8.83
N VAL A 393 9.98 -14.58 -7.89
CA VAL A 393 11.44 -14.34 -7.83
C VAL A 393 12.24 -15.59 -7.44
N ALA A 394 11.69 -16.46 -6.58
CA ALA A 394 12.34 -17.72 -6.23
C ALA A 394 12.46 -18.64 -7.44
N SER A 395 11.46 -18.58 -8.32
CA SER A 395 11.38 -19.39 -9.51
C SER A 395 12.03 -18.80 -10.76
N ASP A 396 12.51 -17.56 -10.69
CA ASP A 396 13.24 -16.92 -11.79
C ASP A 396 14.48 -17.72 -12.15
N ASP A 397 14.49 -18.25 -13.36
CA ASP A 397 15.50 -19.16 -13.89
C ASP A 397 15.76 -20.38 -12.98
N ALA A 398 14.75 -20.85 -12.25
CA ALA A 398 14.90 -22.00 -11.37
C ALA A 398 14.95 -23.33 -12.15
N ALA A 399 15.69 -24.28 -11.59
CA ALA A 399 15.75 -25.67 -12.05
C ALA A 399 15.38 -26.63 -10.90
N LEU A 400 15.06 -27.87 -11.23
CA LEU A 400 14.84 -28.92 -10.24
C LEU A 400 16.14 -29.22 -9.50
N ASP A 401 16.08 -29.42 -8.18
CA ASP A 401 17.23 -29.88 -7.41
C ASP A 401 17.47 -31.37 -7.71
N PRO A 402 18.60 -31.78 -8.30
CA PRO A 402 18.85 -33.19 -8.62
C PRO A 402 19.01 -34.07 -7.38
N ASN A 403 19.35 -33.49 -6.22
CA ASN A 403 19.56 -34.22 -4.97
C ASN A 403 18.30 -34.29 -4.11
N ASP A 404 17.39 -33.31 -4.26
CA ASP A 404 16.10 -33.27 -3.56
C ASP A 404 14.99 -32.78 -4.52
N PRO A 405 14.54 -33.61 -5.47
CA PRO A 405 13.66 -33.20 -6.58
C PRO A 405 12.38 -32.42 -6.22
N PRO A 406 11.77 -32.61 -5.03
CA PRO A 406 10.66 -31.75 -4.60
C PRO A 406 11.04 -30.26 -4.38
N LEU A 407 12.33 -29.94 -4.39
CA LEU A 407 12.90 -28.61 -4.25
C LEU A 407 13.42 -28.07 -5.59
N ILE A 408 13.61 -26.75 -5.62
CA ILE A 408 14.21 -26.04 -6.74
C ILE A 408 15.56 -25.44 -6.32
N ILE A 409 16.44 -25.23 -7.29
CA ILE A 409 17.71 -24.51 -7.17
C ILE A 409 17.77 -23.40 -8.23
N ARG A 410 18.72 -22.48 -8.09
CA ARG A 410 19.00 -21.51 -9.15
C ARG A 410 19.57 -22.24 -10.37
N GLY A 411 18.91 -22.10 -11.50
CA GLY A 411 19.41 -22.56 -12.78
C GLY A 411 20.24 -21.50 -13.49
N THR A 412 20.58 -21.78 -14.74
CA THR A 412 21.33 -20.88 -15.61
C THR A 412 20.44 -19.71 -16.06
N LYS A 413 21.03 -18.52 -16.20
CA LYS A 413 20.31 -17.34 -16.70
C LYS A 413 19.61 -17.63 -18.04
N GLY A 414 18.32 -17.31 -18.14
CA GLY A 414 17.48 -17.53 -19.31
C GLY A 414 16.85 -18.92 -19.43
N LEU A 415 17.04 -19.81 -18.45
CA LEU A 415 16.45 -21.15 -18.44
C LEU A 415 14.91 -21.10 -18.37
N ALA A 416 14.38 -20.27 -17.47
CA ALA A 416 12.95 -20.14 -17.21
C ALA A 416 12.68 -18.74 -16.61
N PRO A 417 12.86 -17.66 -17.38
CA PRO A 417 12.78 -16.30 -16.86
C PRO A 417 11.34 -15.98 -16.46
N THR A 418 11.14 -15.60 -15.21
CA THR A 418 9.82 -15.25 -14.66
C THR A 418 9.67 -13.75 -14.41
N LEU A 419 10.77 -13.00 -14.33
CA LEU A 419 10.78 -11.55 -14.10
C LEU A 419 10.52 -10.74 -15.36
N LYS A 420 9.32 -10.90 -15.90
CA LYS A 420 8.81 -10.14 -17.05
C LYS A 420 7.74 -9.16 -16.60
N GLU A 421 7.65 -7.99 -17.25
CA GLU A 421 6.62 -7.00 -16.96
C GLU A 421 5.20 -7.61 -17.09
N GLU A 422 5.01 -8.36 -18.16
CA GLU A 422 3.76 -9.09 -18.49
C GLU A 422 3.42 -10.16 -17.44
N ALA A 423 4.42 -10.74 -16.76
CA ALA A 423 4.20 -11.80 -15.78
C ALA A 423 3.41 -11.33 -14.54
N TRP A 424 3.41 -10.02 -14.25
CA TRP A 424 2.68 -9.49 -13.11
C TRP A 424 1.21 -9.14 -13.41
N GLY A 425 0.98 -8.36 -14.48
CA GLY A 425 -0.28 -7.65 -14.74
C GLY A 425 -1.45 -8.54 -15.16
N ALA A 426 -1.17 -9.63 -15.85
CA ALA A 426 -2.22 -10.48 -16.36
C ALA A 426 -2.49 -11.64 -15.37
N ASN A 427 -3.64 -11.65 -14.70
CA ASN A 427 -4.10 -12.81 -13.90
C ASN A 427 -4.16 -14.11 -14.73
N ILE A 428 -4.12 -13.99 -16.06
CA ILE A 428 -3.95 -15.10 -17.01
C ILE A 428 -2.56 -15.74 -16.99
N HIS A 429 -1.58 -15.21 -16.25
CA HIS A 429 -0.21 -15.77 -16.21
C HIS A 429 0.10 -16.45 -14.88
N PHE A 430 -0.05 -15.76 -13.74
CA PHE A 430 0.29 -16.33 -12.44
C PHE A 430 -0.69 -15.90 -11.34
N SER A 431 -1.49 -16.85 -10.87
CA SER A 431 -2.27 -16.82 -9.64
C SER A 431 -1.65 -17.77 -8.61
N VAL A 432 -1.77 -17.44 -7.33
CA VAL A 432 -1.21 -18.29 -6.26
C VAL A 432 -2.16 -19.45 -6.00
N GLU A 433 -1.65 -20.67 -6.14
CA GLU A 433 -2.35 -21.92 -5.85
C GLU A 433 -1.85 -22.50 -4.52
N HIS A 434 -2.78 -22.97 -3.71
CA HIS A 434 -2.52 -23.78 -2.53
C HIS A 434 -2.40 -25.24 -2.94
N ILE A 435 -1.22 -25.83 -2.76
CA ILE A 435 -0.98 -27.23 -3.12
C ILE A 435 -1.88 -28.11 -2.26
N ALA A 436 -1.67 -28.12 -0.94
CA ALA A 436 -2.68 -28.59 0.00
C ALA A 436 -3.76 -27.51 0.19
N PRO A 437 -5.06 -27.83 -0.01
CA PRO A 437 -6.16 -26.90 0.16
C PRO A 437 -6.19 -26.26 1.54
N GLN A 438 -6.74 -25.05 1.65
CA GLN A 438 -6.90 -24.35 2.93
C GLN A 438 -7.85 -25.06 3.90
N ALA A 439 -8.82 -25.83 3.39
CA ALA A 439 -9.76 -26.61 4.18
C ALA A 439 -9.47 -28.11 4.09
N ALA A 440 -9.51 -28.81 5.22
CA ALA A 440 -9.26 -30.25 5.34
C ALA A 440 -10.42 -31.15 4.81
N ASN A 441 -11.24 -30.63 3.90
CA ASN A 441 -12.47 -31.30 3.45
C ASN A 441 -12.22 -32.35 2.36
N SER A 442 -11.03 -32.34 1.77
CA SER A 442 -10.68 -33.21 0.65
C SER A 442 -9.81 -34.36 1.11
N PRO A 443 -10.06 -35.60 0.65
CA PRO A 443 -9.28 -36.76 1.08
C PRO A 443 -7.87 -36.75 0.48
N GLY A 444 -6.97 -37.53 1.08
CA GLY A 444 -5.62 -37.77 0.55
C GLY A 444 -4.55 -36.77 0.98
N TRP A 445 -4.88 -35.84 1.88
CA TRP A 445 -3.93 -34.90 2.49
C TRP A 445 -3.54 -35.39 3.89
N ALA A 446 -2.27 -35.19 4.26
CA ALA A 446 -1.76 -35.51 5.58
C ALA A 446 -2.44 -34.64 6.65
N ALA A 447 -2.94 -35.26 7.73
CA ALA A 447 -3.74 -34.57 8.75
C ALA A 447 -2.93 -33.51 9.50
N GLU A 448 -1.62 -33.75 9.64
CA GLU A 448 -0.66 -32.91 10.34
C GLU A 448 -0.53 -31.51 9.70
N ILE A 449 -0.82 -31.39 8.39
CA ILE A 449 -0.84 -30.10 7.67
C ILE A 449 -1.86 -29.13 8.27
N TYR A 450 -2.94 -29.67 8.83
CA TYR A 450 -4.07 -28.91 9.33
C TYR A 450 -4.05 -28.72 10.86
N GLU A 451 -3.10 -29.32 11.58
CA GLU A 451 -2.94 -29.14 13.02
C GLU A 451 -2.54 -27.69 13.37
N ASP A 452 -1.63 -27.11 12.58
CA ASP A 452 -1.33 -25.68 12.61
C ASP A 452 -1.97 -24.99 11.41
N VAL A 453 -3.01 -24.19 11.68
CA VAL A 453 -3.76 -23.42 10.68
C VAL A 453 -2.90 -22.44 9.87
N GLN A 454 -1.67 -22.16 10.30
CA GLN A 454 -0.73 -21.31 9.57
C GLN A 454 -0.01 -22.06 8.45
N THR A 455 0.18 -23.38 8.57
CA THR A 455 1.01 -24.19 7.66
C THR A 455 0.51 -24.13 6.23
N VAL A 456 -0.81 -24.15 6.02
CA VAL A 456 -1.41 -24.11 4.68
C VAL A 456 -1.10 -22.80 3.94
N ASP A 457 -0.85 -21.70 4.65
CA ASP A 457 -0.59 -20.38 4.06
C ASP A 457 0.92 -20.03 3.98
N ARG A 458 1.82 -20.98 4.31
CA ARG A 458 3.27 -20.84 4.19
C ARG A 458 3.75 -21.03 2.74
N LEU A 459 4.85 -20.36 2.39
CA LEU A 459 5.45 -20.39 1.05
C LEU A 459 5.59 -21.79 0.45
N GLY A 460 6.00 -22.78 1.25
CA GLY A 460 6.24 -24.14 0.77
C GLY A 460 5.00 -24.89 0.32
N ASN A 461 3.81 -24.48 0.80
CA ASN A 461 2.52 -25.00 0.37
C ASN A 461 1.93 -24.25 -0.84
N LEU A 462 2.63 -23.23 -1.35
CA LEU A 462 2.15 -22.40 -2.44
C LEU A 462 2.90 -22.71 -3.74
N THR A 463 2.22 -22.51 -4.85
CA THR A 463 2.80 -22.51 -6.21
C THR A 463 2.10 -21.47 -7.07
N LEU A 464 2.54 -21.30 -8.31
CA LEU A 464 1.90 -20.42 -9.27
C LEU A 464 1.31 -21.23 -10.42
N LEU A 465 0.06 -20.91 -10.75
CA LEU A 465 -0.67 -21.44 -11.89
C LEU A 465 -1.46 -20.30 -12.55
N PRO A 466 -1.71 -20.33 -13.86
CA PRO A 466 -2.68 -19.42 -14.44
C PRO A 466 -4.08 -19.64 -13.85
N THR A 467 -4.92 -18.60 -13.89
CA THR A 467 -6.19 -18.59 -13.16
C THR A 467 -7.13 -19.74 -13.57
N ALA A 468 -7.13 -20.13 -14.85
CA ALA A 468 -8.00 -21.19 -15.36
C ALA A 468 -7.60 -22.57 -14.78
N GLU A 469 -6.32 -22.91 -14.84
CA GLU A 469 -5.75 -24.14 -14.29
C GLU A 469 -5.88 -24.17 -12.77
N ASN A 470 -5.57 -23.05 -12.09
CA ASN A 470 -5.74 -22.94 -10.65
C ASN A 470 -7.20 -23.21 -10.23
N SER A 471 -8.15 -22.55 -10.88
CA SER A 471 -9.59 -22.77 -10.65
C SER A 471 -10.01 -24.22 -10.91
N TYR A 472 -9.42 -24.86 -11.93
CA TYR A 472 -9.67 -26.26 -12.24
C TYR A 472 -9.10 -27.21 -11.17
N LEU A 473 -7.89 -26.99 -10.66
CA LEU A 473 -7.30 -27.79 -9.58
C LEU A 473 -8.14 -27.67 -8.30
N GLY A 474 -8.47 -26.46 -7.88
CA GLY A 474 -9.31 -26.16 -6.73
C GLY A 474 -8.96 -26.98 -5.48
N ASN A 475 -9.96 -27.51 -4.79
CA ASN A 475 -9.77 -28.32 -3.59
C ASN A 475 -9.71 -29.83 -3.89
N LYS A 476 -9.13 -30.28 -5.02
CA LYS A 476 -9.08 -31.71 -5.33
C LYS A 476 -8.24 -32.53 -4.32
N PRO A 477 -8.50 -33.84 -4.21
CA PRO A 477 -7.62 -34.78 -3.50
C PRO A 477 -6.18 -34.77 -4.03
N TRP A 478 -5.19 -35.13 -3.19
CA TRP A 478 -3.77 -35.11 -3.57
C TRP A 478 -3.47 -35.95 -4.81
N ASN A 479 -3.97 -37.19 -4.87
CA ASN A 479 -3.73 -38.08 -6.02
C ASN A 479 -4.20 -37.47 -7.35
N GLN A 480 -5.24 -36.65 -7.32
CA GLN A 480 -5.76 -35.94 -8.48
C GLN A 480 -4.92 -34.73 -8.82
N LYS A 481 -4.60 -33.86 -7.83
CA LYS A 481 -3.73 -32.70 -8.05
C LYS A 481 -2.35 -33.12 -8.56
N HIS A 482 -1.78 -34.16 -7.98
CA HIS A 482 -0.48 -34.72 -8.35
C HIS A 482 -0.44 -35.15 -9.82
N LEU A 483 -1.46 -35.86 -10.30
CA LEU A 483 -1.57 -36.22 -11.72
C LEU A 483 -1.69 -34.99 -12.63
N ILE A 484 -2.42 -33.97 -12.20
CA ILE A 484 -2.54 -32.72 -12.96
C ILE A 484 -1.19 -31.98 -13.00
N TYR A 485 -0.47 -31.86 -11.88
CA TYR A 485 0.87 -31.26 -11.89
C TYR A 485 1.84 -32.02 -12.81
N ARG A 486 1.78 -33.36 -12.81
CA ARG A 486 2.55 -34.20 -13.74
C ARG A 486 2.21 -33.90 -15.20
N TYR A 487 0.92 -33.78 -15.51
CA TYR A 487 0.45 -33.45 -16.85
C TYR A 487 0.93 -32.06 -17.28
N LEU A 488 0.79 -31.06 -16.41
CA LEU A 488 1.20 -29.66 -16.67
C LEU A 488 2.72 -29.50 -16.81
N SER A 489 3.51 -30.39 -16.21
CA SER A 489 4.97 -30.42 -16.33
C SER A 489 5.49 -31.48 -17.30
N ALA A 490 4.67 -32.01 -18.19
CA ALA A 490 5.11 -32.99 -19.19
C ALA A 490 5.90 -32.27 -20.30
N GLU A 491 7.14 -32.70 -20.55
CA GLU A 491 8.01 -32.07 -21.55
C GLU A 491 7.66 -32.49 -22.99
N THR A 492 6.97 -33.62 -23.16
CA THR A 492 6.55 -34.13 -24.46
C THR A 492 5.05 -34.41 -24.51
N PRO A 493 4.40 -34.27 -25.70
CA PRO A 493 3.01 -34.67 -25.87
C PRO A 493 2.74 -36.14 -25.57
N ILE A 494 3.75 -37.01 -25.78
CA ILE A 494 3.65 -38.45 -25.50
C ILE A 494 3.53 -38.68 -23.99
N ASP A 495 4.38 -38.02 -23.19
CA ASP A 495 4.34 -38.11 -21.74
C ASP A 495 3.03 -37.55 -21.19
N ALA A 496 2.59 -36.39 -21.72
CA ALA A 496 1.32 -35.77 -21.34
C ALA A 496 0.15 -36.73 -21.60
N GLN A 497 0.13 -37.39 -22.76
CA GLN A 497 -0.92 -38.35 -23.11
C GLN A 497 -0.88 -39.61 -22.22
N ALA A 498 0.32 -40.10 -21.87
CA ALA A 498 0.49 -41.24 -20.97
C ALA A 498 0.00 -40.93 -19.55
N ILE A 499 0.18 -39.70 -19.08
CA ILE A 499 -0.35 -39.22 -17.79
C ILE A 499 -1.87 -39.02 -17.87
N TYR A 500 -2.37 -38.42 -18.94
CA TYR A 500 -3.79 -38.20 -19.17
C TYR A 500 -4.59 -39.51 -19.16
N ALA A 501 -4.03 -40.59 -19.70
CA ALA A 501 -4.65 -41.93 -19.67
C ALA A 501 -4.85 -42.48 -18.24
N GLN A 502 -4.14 -41.96 -17.23
CA GLN A 502 -4.29 -42.37 -15.83
C GLN A 502 -5.43 -41.64 -15.10
N PHE A 503 -5.99 -40.57 -15.69
CA PHE A 503 -7.01 -39.75 -15.04
C PHE A 503 -8.27 -40.54 -14.64
N PRO A 504 -8.88 -41.38 -15.52
CA PRO A 504 -10.08 -42.14 -15.15
C PRO A 504 -9.84 -43.08 -13.97
N THR A 505 -8.68 -43.73 -13.93
CA THR A 505 -8.26 -44.66 -12.86
C THR A 505 -8.11 -43.95 -11.51
N ALA A 506 -7.78 -42.66 -11.52
CA ALA A 506 -7.71 -41.82 -10.32
C ALA A 506 -9.03 -41.10 -9.97
N GLY A 507 -10.12 -41.42 -10.66
CA GLY A 507 -11.43 -40.79 -10.47
C GLY A 507 -11.51 -39.36 -11.01
N LEU A 508 -10.63 -38.98 -11.94
CA LEU A 508 -10.66 -37.69 -12.63
C LEU A 508 -11.50 -37.79 -13.92
N THR A 509 -12.77 -37.39 -13.83
CA THR A 509 -13.62 -37.21 -15.01
C THR A 509 -13.63 -35.75 -15.45
N LEU A 510 -13.19 -35.50 -16.69
CA LEU A 510 -13.09 -34.14 -17.23
C LEU A 510 -14.40 -33.67 -17.87
N SER A 511 -14.90 -32.52 -17.43
CA SER A 511 -15.93 -31.78 -18.14
C SER A 511 -15.41 -31.24 -19.49
N ALA A 512 -16.30 -30.81 -20.38
CA ALA A 512 -15.90 -30.18 -21.65
C ALA A 512 -14.96 -28.98 -21.43
N ILE A 513 -15.31 -28.11 -20.47
CA ILE A 513 -14.50 -26.94 -20.09
C ILE A 513 -13.13 -27.37 -19.55
N ALA A 514 -13.07 -28.39 -18.69
CA ALA A 514 -11.79 -28.86 -18.14
C ALA A 514 -10.85 -29.43 -19.22
N LYS A 515 -11.40 -30.09 -20.25
CA LYS A 515 -10.61 -30.55 -21.41
C LYS A 515 -10.05 -29.39 -22.20
N GLU A 516 -10.85 -28.34 -22.42
CA GLU A 516 -10.41 -27.14 -23.12
C GLU A 516 -9.30 -26.41 -22.36
N ILE A 517 -9.45 -26.25 -21.05
CA ILE A 517 -8.42 -25.66 -20.18
C ILE A 517 -7.11 -26.43 -20.33
N LEU A 518 -7.11 -27.74 -20.06
CA LEU A 518 -5.89 -28.55 -20.07
C LEU A 518 -5.26 -28.67 -21.46
N ALA A 519 -6.07 -28.72 -22.54
CA ALA A 519 -5.57 -28.77 -23.90
C ALA A 519 -4.96 -27.44 -24.37
N GLY A 520 -5.44 -26.32 -23.84
CA GLY A 520 -4.90 -24.98 -24.12
C GLY A 520 -3.66 -24.62 -23.30
N THR A 521 -3.32 -25.41 -22.29
CA THR A 521 -2.22 -25.12 -21.38
C THR A 521 -0.84 -25.35 -22.01
N SER A 522 0.06 -24.37 -21.88
CA SER A 522 1.49 -24.52 -22.22
C SER A 522 2.26 -25.22 -21.08
N TYR A 523 3.41 -25.82 -21.42
CA TYR A 523 4.30 -26.45 -20.45
C TYR A 523 4.62 -25.52 -19.25
N MET A 524 4.49 -26.05 -18.03
CA MET A 524 4.72 -25.32 -16.77
C MET A 524 5.92 -25.87 -16.00
N PRO A 525 7.11 -25.25 -16.13
CA PRO A 525 8.32 -25.67 -15.41
C PRO A 525 8.13 -25.72 -13.89
N MET A 526 7.32 -24.80 -13.35
CA MET A 526 7.00 -24.65 -11.93
C MET A 526 6.37 -25.91 -11.31
N CYS A 527 5.59 -26.64 -12.10
CA CYS A 527 4.93 -27.86 -11.67
C CYS A 527 5.88 -29.05 -11.58
N LYS A 528 7.09 -28.95 -12.15
CA LYS A 528 8.05 -30.06 -12.19
C LYS A 528 8.54 -30.48 -10.80
N ALA A 529 8.68 -29.52 -9.87
CA ALA A 529 8.98 -29.82 -8.47
C ALA A 529 7.84 -30.54 -7.73
N LEU A 530 6.65 -30.63 -8.34
CA LEU A 530 5.46 -31.27 -7.78
C LEU A 530 5.11 -32.60 -8.47
N SER A 531 5.87 -33.00 -9.49
CA SER A 531 5.50 -34.09 -10.40
C SER A 531 6.21 -35.42 -10.11
N GLY A 532 7.03 -35.49 -9.06
CA GLY A 532 7.77 -36.71 -8.70
C GLY A 532 6.85 -37.91 -8.43
N PRO A 533 7.12 -39.11 -8.99
CA PRO A 533 6.17 -40.24 -8.99
C PRO A 533 5.83 -40.80 -7.60
N THR A 534 6.71 -40.61 -6.62
CA THR A 534 6.55 -41.11 -5.24
C THR A 534 6.40 -39.99 -4.21
N LEU A 535 6.00 -38.78 -4.66
CA LEU A 535 5.91 -37.61 -3.79
C LEU A 535 4.74 -37.71 -2.81
N SER A 536 5.05 -37.73 -1.52
CA SER A 536 4.09 -37.46 -0.44
C SER A 536 4.08 -35.97 -0.12
N TRP A 537 2.90 -35.42 0.14
CA TRP A 537 2.76 -34.02 0.57
C TRP A 537 2.50 -33.97 2.07
N ASP A 538 3.51 -33.55 2.85
CA ASP A 538 3.48 -33.50 4.31
C ASP A 538 4.09 -32.19 4.85
N VAL A 539 3.97 -31.98 6.16
CA VAL A 539 4.47 -30.76 6.84
C VAL A 539 5.98 -30.60 6.69
N SER A 540 6.74 -31.70 6.76
CA SER A 540 8.20 -31.66 6.63
C SER A 540 8.62 -31.16 5.25
N LEU A 541 7.93 -31.61 4.20
CA LEU A 541 8.16 -31.11 2.85
C LEU A 541 7.76 -29.63 2.71
N ILE A 542 6.62 -29.22 3.27
CA ILE A 542 6.18 -27.81 3.28
C ILE A 542 7.24 -26.93 3.96
N ASP A 543 7.77 -27.35 5.11
CA ASP A 543 8.78 -26.59 5.84
C ASP A 543 10.09 -26.47 5.03
N LYS A 544 10.59 -27.59 4.47
CA LYS A 544 11.78 -27.59 3.60
C LYS A 544 11.61 -26.68 2.38
N ARG A 545 10.47 -26.77 1.70
CA ARG A 545 10.13 -25.92 0.56
C ARG A 545 10.02 -24.45 0.96
N SER A 546 9.43 -24.15 2.11
CA SER A 546 9.29 -22.77 2.60
C SER A 546 10.66 -22.13 2.82
N VAL A 547 11.61 -22.87 3.39
CA VAL A 547 13.01 -22.44 3.55
C VAL A 547 13.66 -22.22 2.18
N ARG A 548 13.57 -23.19 1.27
CA ARG A 548 14.20 -23.09 -0.05
C ARG A 548 13.65 -21.93 -0.90
N ILE A 549 12.34 -21.73 -0.90
CA ILE A 549 11.70 -20.61 -1.63
C ILE A 549 12.13 -19.28 -1.02
N ALA A 550 12.16 -19.17 0.32
CA ALA A 550 12.64 -17.96 0.98
C ALA A 550 14.13 -17.68 0.63
N GLU A 551 15.00 -18.69 0.70
CA GLU A 551 16.41 -18.57 0.29
C GLU A 551 16.56 -18.00 -1.12
N LEU A 552 15.91 -18.64 -2.10
CA LEU A 552 15.99 -18.22 -3.50
C LEU A 552 15.37 -16.83 -3.71
N ALA A 553 14.27 -16.51 -3.04
CA ALA A 553 13.69 -15.17 -3.10
C ALA A 553 14.66 -14.12 -2.55
N TYR A 554 15.23 -14.35 -1.36
CA TYR A 554 16.20 -13.44 -0.74
C TYR A 554 17.42 -13.21 -1.64
N ASP A 555 18.00 -14.29 -2.15
CA ASP A 555 19.20 -14.21 -2.99
C ASP A 555 18.93 -13.47 -4.30
N ARG A 556 17.70 -13.55 -4.83
CA ARG A 556 17.30 -12.83 -6.05
C ARG A 556 17.02 -11.34 -5.81
N ILE A 557 16.42 -11.02 -4.67
CA ILE A 557 15.97 -9.67 -4.31
C ILE A 557 17.11 -8.85 -3.70
N SER A 558 17.97 -9.48 -2.91
CA SER A 558 19.01 -8.81 -2.13
C SER A 558 19.90 -7.88 -2.99
N PRO A 559 20.35 -8.23 -4.21
CA PRO A 559 21.19 -7.32 -5.01
C PRO A 559 20.52 -5.97 -5.31
N TRP A 560 19.19 -5.90 -5.38
CA TRP A 560 18.46 -4.64 -5.62
C TRP A 560 18.54 -3.64 -4.46
N LEU A 561 18.81 -4.11 -3.24
CA LEU A 561 18.93 -3.27 -2.04
C LEU A 561 20.38 -3.15 -1.56
N PHE A 562 21.14 -4.24 -1.65
CA PHE A 562 22.50 -4.34 -1.13
C PHE A 562 23.57 -3.96 -2.15
N GLY A 563 23.27 -4.11 -3.44
CA GLY A 563 24.16 -3.81 -4.57
C GLY A 563 24.18 -2.35 -4.98
#